data_AF-A0A9E3EU76-F1
#
_entry.id   AF-A0A9E3EU76-F1
#
_cell.length_a   1.000
_cell.length_b   1.000
_cell.length_c   1.000
_cell.angle_alpha   90.00
_cell.angle_beta   90.00
_cell.angle_gamma   90.00
#
_symmetry.space_group_name_H-M   'P 1'
#
loop_
_entity.id
_entity.type
_entity.pdbx_description
1 polymer ?
#
loop_
_entity_poly.entity_id
_entity_poly.type
_entity_poly.pdbx_seq_one_letter_code
_entity_poly.pdbx_strand_id
1 'polypeptide(L)'
;NRPDNIEAIEDLHIWTTESVRKDRLDFRPKHRLVVLVVQPIPLVEPVRLARTPDYAGCSSWVQLPIIPSVGIPVQDNASMRRVAARVRDAVG
;
A
#
# COMPACT_ATOMS: atom_id res chain seq x y z
N ASN A 1 16.71 -8.92 4.20
CA ASN A 1 16.38 -7.73 3.39
C ASN A 1 17.07 -7.89 2.05
N ARG A 2 16.30 -8.03 0.97
CA ARG A 2 16.76 -8.32 -0.40
C ARG A 2 16.13 -7.34 -1.40
N PRO A 3 16.52 -6.05 -1.35
CA PRO A 3 15.87 -5.01 -2.17
C PRO A 3 16.08 -5.21 -3.68
N ASP A 4 17.14 -5.91 -4.09
CA ASP A 4 17.40 -6.19 -5.49
C ASP A 4 16.38 -7.14 -6.13
N ASN A 5 15.57 -7.83 -5.32
CA ASN A 5 14.57 -8.79 -5.77
C ASN A 5 13.15 -8.18 -5.83
N ILE A 6 13.04 -6.85 -5.94
CA ILE A 6 11.76 -6.14 -5.91
C ILE A 6 10.80 -6.53 -7.05
N GLU A 7 11.35 -6.90 -8.21
CA GLU A 7 10.60 -7.40 -9.37
C GLU A 7 9.79 -8.67 -9.06
N ALA A 8 10.21 -9.47 -8.09
CA ALA A 8 9.50 -10.68 -7.69
C ALA A 8 8.15 -10.41 -7.01
N ILE A 9 7.83 -9.14 -6.71
CA ILE A 9 6.53 -8.70 -6.16
C ILE A 9 5.86 -7.61 -7.03
N GLU A 10 6.27 -7.45 -8.29
CA GLU A 10 5.76 -6.39 -9.18
C GLU A 10 4.23 -6.48 -9.39
N ASP A 11 3.67 -7.70 -9.41
CA ASP A 11 2.22 -7.94 -9.52
C ASP A 11 1.42 -7.55 -8.26
N LEU A 12 2.10 -7.22 -7.15
CA LEU A 12 1.46 -6.88 -5.87
C LEU A 12 1.40 -5.37 -5.61
N HIS A 13 1.91 -4.54 -6.52
CA HIS A 13 1.88 -3.08 -6.39
C HIS A 13 1.71 -2.37 -7.74
N ILE A 14 1.31 -1.10 -7.71
CA ILE A 14 0.97 -0.33 -8.92
C ILE A 14 2.18 0.27 -9.66
N TRP A 15 3.40 0.12 -9.12
CA TRP A 15 4.62 0.72 -9.67
C TRP A 15 5.34 -0.24 -10.61
N THR A 16 6.05 0.31 -11.60
CA THR A 16 6.97 -0.49 -12.42
C THR A 16 8.26 -0.78 -11.66
N THR A 17 8.91 -1.90 -11.96
CA THR A 17 10.23 -2.24 -11.39
C THR A 17 11.25 -1.09 -11.57
N GLU A 18 11.27 -0.44 -12.74
CA GLU A 18 12.18 0.68 -13.02
C GLU A 18 11.95 1.88 -12.10
N SER A 19 10.69 2.31 -11.91
CA SER A 19 10.37 3.47 -11.06
C SER A 19 10.69 3.17 -9.59
N VAL A 20 10.41 1.95 -9.11
CA VAL A 20 10.75 1.58 -7.73
C VAL A 20 12.26 1.62 -7.51
N ARG A 21 13.06 1.08 -8.45
CA ARG A 21 14.52 1.13 -8.34
C ARG A 21 15.04 2.57 -8.33
N LYS A 22 14.75 3.33 -9.38
CA LYS A 22 15.31 4.69 -9.57
C LYS A 22 14.78 5.71 -8.55
N ASP A 23 13.47 5.72 -8.31
CA ASP A 23 12.82 6.82 -7.59
C ASP A 23 12.65 6.54 -6.09
N ARG A 24 12.80 5.27 -5.66
CA ARG A 24 12.56 4.85 -4.26
C ARG A 24 13.77 4.20 -3.61
N LEU A 25 14.36 3.18 -4.24
CA LEU A 25 15.46 2.41 -3.64
C LEU A 25 16.81 3.14 -3.78
N ASP A 26 17.17 3.53 -4.99
CA ASP A 26 18.46 4.16 -5.30
C ASP A 26 18.43 5.68 -5.01
N PHE A 27 17.24 6.24 -4.81
CA PHE A 27 17.08 7.66 -4.51
C PHE A 27 17.47 7.97 -3.06
N ARG A 28 18.68 8.52 -2.88
CA ARG A 28 19.22 8.93 -1.56
C ARG A 28 19.07 7.83 -0.51
N PRO A 29 19.73 6.67 -0.68
CA PRO A 29 19.52 5.47 0.12
C PRO A 29 19.98 5.69 1.57
N LYS A 30 19.10 6.23 2.39
CA LYS A 30 19.32 6.45 3.84
C LYS A 30 18.65 5.37 4.69
N HIS A 31 17.64 4.70 4.15
CA HIS A 31 16.80 3.77 4.88
C HIS A 31 16.72 2.42 4.17
N ARG A 32 16.53 1.36 4.96
CA ARG A 32 16.26 0.02 4.43
C ARG A 32 14.87 0.01 3.78
N LEU A 33 14.69 -0.86 2.78
CA LEU A 33 13.37 -1.18 2.25
C LEU A 33 12.43 -1.61 3.38
N VAL A 34 11.25 -0.98 3.41
CA VAL A 34 10.13 -1.35 4.28
C VAL A 34 8.94 -1.62 3.37
N VAL A 35 8.29 -2.76 3.55
CA VAL A 35 7.10 -3.16 2.79
C VAL A 35 5.95 -3.38 3.74
N LEU A 36 4.78 -2.85 3.38
CA LEU A 36 3.52 -3.08 4.08
C LEU A 36 2.58 -3.89 3.19
N VAL A 37 2.07 -5.00 3.70
CA VAL A 37 1.02 -5.78 3.05
C VAL A 37 -0.32 -5.34 3.64
N VAL A 38 -1.23 -4.87 2.77
CA VAL A 38 -2.53 -4.32 3.18
C VAL A 38 -3.67 -5.21 2.69
N GLN A 39 -4.69 -5.39 3.53
CA GLN A 39 -5.92 -6.09 3.15
C GLN A 39 -6.98 -5.04 2.78
N PRO A 40 -7.39 -4.93 1.50
CA PRO A 40 -8.44 -4.01 1.13
C PRO A 40 -9.80 -4.53 1.59
N ILE A 41 -10.61 -3.63 2.14
CA ILE A 41 -12.01 -3.88 2.50
C ILE A 41 -12.85 -2.84 1.75
N PRO A 42 -13.83 -3.26 0.92
CA PRO A 42 -14.63 -2.34 0.15
C PRO A 42 -15.59 -1.57 1.05
N LEU A 43 -15.94 -0.35 0.64
CA LEU A 43 -17.12 0.32 1.17
C LEU A 43 -18.36 -0.35 0.57
N VAL A 44 -19.40 -0.56 1.38
CA VAL A 44 -20.67 -1.13 0.90
C VAL A 44 -21.34 -0.18 -0.10
N GLU A 45 -21.22 1.13 0.15
CA GLU A 45 -21.71 2.18 -0.72
C GLU A 45 -20.68 3.32 -0.82
N PRO A 46 -20.66 4.06 -1.95
CA PRO A 46 -19.79 5.22 -2.08
C PRO A 46 -20.16 6.34 -1.08
N VAL A 47 -19.17 6.85 -0.35
CA VAL A 47 -19.35 7.99 0.55
C VAL A 47 -18.98 9.29 -0.18
N ARG A 48 -19.90 10.25 -0.24
CA ARG A 48 -19.65 11.58 -0.80
C ARG A 48 -19.24 12.55 0.30
N LEU A 49 -18.14 13.27 0.09
CA LEU A 49 -17.60 14.26 1.01
C LEU A 49 -17.52 15.63 0.35
N ALA A 50 -17.96 16.66 1.06
CA ALA A 50 -17.75 18.04 0.63
C ALA A 50 -16.26 18.38 0.77
N ARG A 51 -15.66 18.97 -0.28
CA ARG A 51 -14.26 19.38 -0.24
C ARG A 51 -14.14 20.68 0.57
N THR A 52 -13.59 20.61 1.78
CA THR A 52 -13.36 21.78 2.64
C THR A 52 -11.89 22.22 2.61
N PRO A 53 -11.57 23.44 3.05
CA PRO A 53 -10.18 23.89 3.22
C PRO A 53 -9.35 23.00 4.17
N ASP A 54 -9.98 22.28 5.10
CA ASP A 54 -9.29 21.38 6.03
C ASP A 54 -8.63 20.19 5.33
N TYR A 55 -9.02 19.90 4.09
CA TYR A 55 -8.44 18.84 3.26
C TYR A 55 -7.35 19.36 2.33
N ALA A 56 -7.03 20.66 2.38
CA ALA A 56 -6.01 21.27 1.55
C ALA A 56 -4.60 21.12 2.14
N GLY A 57 -3.59 21.41 1.31
CA GLY A 57 -2.18 21.45 1.72
C GLY A 57 -1.43 20.13 1.56
N CYS A 58 -0.18 20.13 2.02
CA CYS A 58 0.77 19.01 1.88
C CYS A 58 0.69 18.02 3.06
N SER A 59 -0.52 17.73 3.55
CA SER A 59 -0.73 16.77 4.64
C SER A 59 -0.64 15.34 4.12
N SER A 60 0.13 14.47 4.78
CA SER A 60 0.22 13.05 4.40
C SER A 60 -1.05 12.26 4.73
N TRP A 61 -1.86 12.75 5.67
CA TRP A 61 -3.11 12.15 6.12
C TRP A 61 -4.15 13.21 6.42
N VAL A 62 -5.42 12.91 6.12
CA VAL A 62 -6.57 13.75 6.43
C VAL A 62 -7.55 12.94 7.27
N GLN A 63 -8.04 13.53 8.36
CA GLN A 63 -9.09 12.92 9.18
C GLN A 63 -10.45 13.22 8.54
N LEU A 64 -11.18 12.16 8.20
CA LEU A 64 -12.51 12.28 7.59
C LEU A 64 -13.57 12.02 8.68
N PRO A 65 -14.56 12.92 8.88
CA PRO A 65 -15.59 12.77 9.90
C PRO A 65 -16.68 11.79 9.44
N ILE A 66 -16.30 10.57 9.07
CA ILE A 66 -17.19 9.52 8.58
C ILE A 66 -16.97 8.22 9.33
N ILE A 67 -18.05 7.46 9.47
CA ILE A 67 -18.00 6.06 9.91
C ILE A 67 -18.59 5.25 8.75
N PRO A 68 -17.76 4.73 7.84
CA PRO A 68 -18.26 4.05 6.67
C PRO A 68 -18.80 2.65 7.02
N SER A 69 -19.84 2.23 6.31
CA SER A 69 -20.20 0.82 6.24
C SER A 69 -19.21 0.09 5.33
N VAL A 70 -18.50 -0.88 5.89
CA VAL A 70 -17.50 -1.68 5.16
C VAL A 70 -18.03 -3.08 4.91
N GLY A 71 -17.69 -3.63 3.76
CA GLY A 71 -18.04 -5.00 3.38
C GLY A 71 -17.09 -6.04 3.97
N ILE A 72 -17.06 -7.21 3.35
CA ILE A 72 -16.08 -8.25 3.67
C ILE A 72 -14.73 -7.98 2.99
N PRO A 73 -13.60 -8.36 3.60
CA PRO A 73 -12.31 -8.25 2.95
C PRO A 73 -12.29 -8.93 1.57
N VAL A 74 -11.62 -8.30 0.59
CA VAL A 74 -11.55 -8.81 -0.79
C VAL A 74 -10.83 -10.15 -0.86
N GLN A 75 -9.83 -10.34 0.01
CA GLN A 75 -9.06 -11.57 0.13
C GLN A 75 -9.24 -12.16 1.52
N ASP A 76 -9.38 -13.48 1.60
CA ASP A 76 -9.45 -14.17 2.89
C ASP A 76 -8.10 -14.15 3.64
N ASN A 77 -8.14 -14.52 4.92
CA ASN A 77 -6.96 -14.52 5.78
C ASN A 77 -5.86 -15.50 5.33
N ALA A 78 -6.21 -16.60 4.65
CA ALA A 78 -5.23 -17.56 4.14
C ALA A 78 -4.49 -17.00 2.92
N SER A 79 -5.20 -16.37 2.00
CA SER A 79 -4.65 -15.61 0.88
C SER A 79 -3.73 -14.50 1.37
N MET A 80 -4.16 -13.70 2.36
CA MET A 80 -3.32 -12.64 2.93
C MET A 80 -2.03 -13.18 3.57
N ARG A 81 -2.09 -14.33 4.27
CA ARG A 81 -0.88 -14.98 4.81
C ARG A 81 0.08 -15.43 3.70
N ARG A 82 -0.44 -15.97 2.59
CA ARG A 82 0.40 -16.37 1.45
C ARG A 82 1.08 -15.17 0.80
N VAL A 83 0.35 -14.07 0.61
CA VAL A 83 0.93 -12.81 0.10
C VAL A 83 2.02 -12.29 1.03
N ALA A 84 1.77 -12.25 2.35
CA ALA A 84 2.74 -11.80 3.33
C ALA A 84 4.00 -12.69 3.39
N ALA A 85 3.82 -14.02 3.28
CA ALA A 85 4.93 -14.95 3.19
C ALA A 85 5.76 -14.72 1.92
N ARG A 86 5.11 -14.65 0.75
CA ARG A 86 5.79 -14.36 -0.52
C ARG A 86 6.59 -13.06 -0.48
N VAL A 87 6.01 -11.98 0.06
CA VAL A 87 6.71 -10.68 0.19
C VAL A 87 7.93 -10.82 1.09
N ARG A 88 7.81 -11.50 2.24
CA ARG A 88 8.94 -11.74 3.16
C ARG A 88 10.02 -12.60 2.50
N ASP A 89 9.62 -13.63 1.77
CA ASP A 89 10.53 -14.54 1.08
C ASP A 89 11.20 -13.91 -0.14
N ALA A 90 10.58 -12.89 -0.74
CA ALA A 90 11.15 -12.18 -1.88
C ALA A 90 12.12 -11.08 -1.45
N VAL A 91 11.68 -10.17 -0.58
CA VAL A 91 12.39 -8.91 -0.28
C VAL A 91 12.73 -8.71 1.20
N GLY A 92 12.20 -9.57 2.08
CA GLY A 92 12.44 -9.56 3.53
C GLY A 92 13.89 -9.84 3.91
#